data_AF-A0AAU9KST5-F1
#
_entry.id   AF-A0AAU9KST5-F1
#
_cell.length_a   1.000
_cell.length_b   1.000
_cell.length_c   1.000
_cell.angle_alpha   90.00
_cell.angle_beta   90.00
_cell.angle_gamma   90.00
#
_symmetry.space_group_name_H-M   'P 1'
#
loop_
_entity.id
_entity.type
_entity.pdbx_description
1 polymer ?
#
loop_
_entity_poly.entity_id
_entity_poly.type
_entity_poly.pdbx_seq_one_letter_code
_entity_poly.pdbx_strand_id
1 'polypeptide(L)'
;MEISHTDGLNLPVSVAILAAYFTAKRFTKSAYDILIVTSNLPRLKKLPKAAYDIPAWEVMKDVAEIGVLTADSTYEDAFILLQRSDMEPVFPIVDSLNNRFLLATVTRSRLSYAVSRCQGHIPFKPVDLRQPSHVEATATAATSLLFPTTPLSTTPTIIRTTGYNSSSCASIPVSVRGSYGSMDSTSHGDESDEFDDDEAEDGFVEFPTQLLQSPIDFAFRRGGKVMNWVTNEVCDPSKLTVLIDPSPFQLMEMTPMRRVDMLFRMLKFNNVFITRSGKLMGVISLERMMTFLGTTTPYQAPGLLRTLQNFCSIAK
;
A
#
# COMPACT_ATOMS: atom_id res chain seq x y z
N MET A 1 29.15 16.69 -10.95
CA MET A 1 28.78 18.12 -10.88
C MET A 1 28.73 18.56 -9.43
N GLU A 2 27.83 18.02 -8.61
CA GLU A 2 27.79 18.35 -7.16
C GLU A 2 29.11 18.05 -6.43
N ILE A 3 29.76 16.93 -6.75
CA ILE A 3 31.03 16.51 -6.12
C ILE A 3 32.24 17.31 -6.63
N SER A 4 32.18 17.84 -7.86
CA SER A 4 33.33 18.47 -8.53
C SER A 4 33.37 19.99 -8.39
N HIS A 5 32.30 20.61 -7.87
CA HIS A 5 32.16 22.06 -7.67
C HIS A 5 32.65 22.93 -8.84
N THR A 6 32.50 22.45 -10.08
CA THR A 6 33.04 23.07 -11.30
C THR A 6 31.98 23.12 -12.38
N ASP A 7 31.50 24.33 -12.69
CA ASP A 7 30.36 24.52 -13.59
C ASP A 7 30.73 24.53 -15.08
N GLY A 8 32.00 24.80 -15.40
CA GLY A 8 32.48 24.92 -16.78
C GLY A 8 32.49 23.61 -17.57
N LEU A 9 32.44 22.46 -16.90
CA LEU A 9 32.44 21.14 -17.53
C LEU A 9 31.03 20.55 -17.69
N ASN A 10 29.99 21.30 -17.34
CA ASN A 10 28.64 20.75 -17.31
C ASN A 10 28.17 20.29 -18.70
N LEU A 11 28.34 21.14 -19.71
CA LEU A 11 27.96 20.84 -21.08
C LEU A 11 28.71 19.62 -21.66
N PRO A 12 30.05 19.57 -21.70
CA PRO A 12 30.76 18.44 -22.31
C PRO A 12 30.51 17.12 -21.57
N VAL A 13 30.43 17.13 -20.24
CA VAL A 13 30.13 15.92 -19.44
C VAL A 13 28.71 15.42 -19.71
N SER A 14 27.71 16.30 -19.76
CA SER A 14 26.33 15.90 -20.09
C SER A 14 26.22 15.32 -21.49
N VAL A 15 26.90 15.91 -22.49
CA VAL A 15 26.93 15.38 -23.86
C VAL A 15 27.60 14.00 -23.91
N ALA A 16 28.73 13.83 -23.21
CA ALA A 16 29.41 12.53 -23.13
C ALA A 16 28.54 11.45 -22.46
N ILE A 17 27.86 11.79 -21.35
CA ILE A 17 26.93 10.88 -20.66
C ILE A 17 25.75 10.50 -21.57
N LEU A 18 25.17 11.46 -22.30
CA LEU A 18 24.08 11.17 -23.23
C LEU A 18 24.55 10.26 -24.36
N ALA A 19 25.71 10.53 -24.96
CA ALA A 19 26.29 9.69 -26.03
C ALA A 19 26.53 8.25 -25.53
N ALA A 20 27.10 8.10 -24.33
CA ALA A 20 27.28 6.81 -23.68
C ALA A 20 25.93 6.11 -23.38
N TYR A 21 24.95 6.83 -22.83
CA TYR A 21 23.61 6.32 -22.53
C TYR A 21 22.89 5.82 -23.78
N PHE A 22 22.89 6.60 -24.86
CA PHE A 22 22.26 6.21 -26.13
C PHE A 22 22.92 4.99 -26.76
N THR A 23 24.26 4.91 -26.70
CA THR A 23 25.00 3.77 -27.20
C THR A 23 24.71 2.52 -26.36
N ALA A 24 24.81 2.61 -25.02
CA ALA A 24 24.57 1.50 -24.11
C ALA A 24 23.12 0.97 -24.16
N LYS A 25 22.12 1.88 -24.24
CA LYS A 25 20.70 1.53 -24.30
C LYS A 25 20.31 0.68 -25.51
N ARG A 26 21.13 0.66 -26.57
CA ARG A 26 20.94 -0.24 -27.73
C ARG A 26 21.37 -1.67 -27.45
N PHE A 27 22.35 -1.89 -26.56
CA PHE A 27 22.95 -3.20 -26.30
C PHE A 27 22.44 -3.86 -25.03
N THR A 28 22.24 -3.11 -23.95
CA THR A 28 21.91 -3.68 -22.63
C THR A 28 20.73 -2.97 -21.99
N LYS A 29 20.01 -3.70 -21.13
CA LYS A 29 19.10 -3.09 -20.16
C LYS A 29 19.93 -2.38 -19.08
N SER A 30 19.28 -1.50 -18.31
CA SER A 30 19.94 -0.89 -17.16
C SER A 30 20.39 -1.97 -16.17
N ALA A 31 21.51 -1.75 -15.48
CA ALA A 31 22.03 -2.71 -14.49
C ALA A 31 20.96 -3.07 -13.43
N TYR A 32 20.17 -2.07 -13.00
CA TYR A 32 19.07 -2.29 -12.06
C TYR A 32 17.95 -3.15 -12.64
N ASP A 33 17.55 -2.94 -13.90
CA ASP A 33 16.52 -3.77 -14.52
C ASP A 33 17.02 -5.22 -14.69
N ILE A 34 18.32 -5.43 -14.91
CA ILE A 34 18.92 -6.78 -14.94
C ILE A 34 18.82 -7.41 -13.55
N LEU A 35 19.25 -6.71 -12.50
CA LEU A 35 19.18 -7.20 -11.12
C LEU A 35 17.74 -7.56 -10.71
N ILE A 36 16.76 -6.72 -11.05
CA ILE A 36 15.34 -6.96 -10.76
C ILE A 36 14.85 -8.24 -11.44
N VAL A 37 15.23 -8.46 -12.69
CA VAL A 37 14.84 -9.66 -13.45
C VAL A 37 15.54 -10.90 -12.89
N THR A 38 16.84 -10.82 -12.61
CA THR A 38 17.60 -11.95 -12.05
C THR A 38 17.13 -12.33 -10.64
N SER A 39 16.70 -11.37 -9.84
CA SER A 39 16.16 -11.59 -8.49
C SER A 39 14.66 -11.96 -8.46
N ASN A 40 13.99 -12.06 -9.62
CA ASN A 40 12.56 -12.37 -9.73
C ASN A 40 11.66 -11.46 -8.88
N LEU A 41 12.02 -10.18 -8.74
CA LEU A 41 11.21 -9.25 -7.97
C LEU A 41 9.89 -8.94 -8.71
N PRO A 42 8.73 -9.01 -8.03
CA PRO A 42 7.44 -8.75 -8.64
C PRO A 42 7.35 -7.29 -9.05
N ARG A 43 7.42 -7.04 -10.36
CA ARG A 43 7.29 -5.71 -10.95
C ARG A 43 6.23 -5.72 -12.03
N LEU A 44 5.40 -4.70 -12.01
CA LEU A 44 4.43 -4.46 -13.08
C LEU A 44 5.19 -4.15 -14.39
N LYS A 45 5.11 -5.07 -15.35
CA LYS A 45 5.68 -4.90 -16.69
C LYS A 45 5.00 -3.74 -17.43
N LYS A 46 5.58 -3.32 -18.55
CA LYS A 46 4.95 -2.32 -19.43
C LYS A 46 3.84 -2.96 -20.25
N LEU A 47 2.67 -2.34 -20.31
CA LEU A 47 1.57 -2.79 -21.17
C LEU A 47 2.01 -2.74 -22.64
N PRO A 48 1.92 -3.85 -23.41
CA PRO A 48 2.22 -3.83 -24.83
C PRO A 48 1.16 -3.03 -25.60
N LYS A 49 1.57 -2.37 -26.69
CA LYS A 49 0.66 -1.56 -27.52
C LYS A 49 -0.54 -2.34 -28.05
N ALA A 50 -0.34 -3.63 -28.35
CA ALA A 50 -1.41 -4.52 -28.81
C ALA A 50 -2.53 -4.73 -27.77
N ALA A 51 -2.24 -4.53 -26.49
CA ALA A 51 -3.20 -4.69 -25.40
C ALA A 51 -3.83 -3.37 -24.97
N TYR A 52 -3.63 -2.26 -25.68
CA TYR A 52 -4.13 -0.95 -25.25
C TYR A 52 -5.65 -0.83 -25.31
N ASP A 53 -6.26 -1.42 -26.33
CA ASP A 53 -7.68 -1.30 -26.63
C ASP A 53 -8.51 -2.44 -26.02
N ILE A 54 -7.85 -3.42 -25.38
CA ILE A 54 -8.52 -4.47 -24.63
C ILE A 54 -9.35 -3.81 -23.51
N PRO A 55 -10.65 -4.11 -23.39
CA PRO A 55 -11.48 -3.55 -22.34
C PRO A 55 -11.23 -4.24 -20.99
N ALA A 56 -11.46 -3.52 -19.90
CA ALA A 56 -11.19 -4.01 -18.55
C ALA A 56 -11.96 -5.30 -18.21
N TRP A 57 -13.18 -5.48 -18.75
CA TRP A 57 -13.99 -6.67 -18.50
C TRP A 57 -13.37 -7.98 -19.00
N GLU A 58 -12.51 -7.93 -20.02
CA GLU A 58 -11.84 -9.12 -20.55
C GLU A 58 -10.70 -9.60 -19.63
N VAL A 59 -10.14 -8.69 -18.84
CA VAL A 59 -8.98 -8.96 -17.96
C VAL A 59 -9.40 -9.26 -16.53
N MET A 60 -10.56 -8.75 -16.10
CA MET A 60 -11.03 -8.85 -14.72
C MET A 60 -11.32 -10.28 -14.25
N LYS A 61 -11.38 -10.44 -12.94
CA LYS A 61 -11.95 -11.63 -12.29
C LYS A 61 -13.46 -11.42 -12.12
N ASP A 62 -14.26 -12.35 -12.62
CA ASP A 62 -15.71 -12.25 -12.65
C ASP A 62 -16.35 -12.28 -11.25
N VAL A 63 -17.56 -11.72 -11.12
CA VAL A 63 -18.30 -11.72 -9.84
C VAL A 63 -18.48 -13.12 -9.24
N ALA A 64 -18.62 -14.15 -10.07
CA ALA A 64 -18.82 -15.51 -9.60
C ALA A 64 -17.57 -16.06 -8.88
N GLU A 65 -16.39 -15.56 -9.24
CA GLU A 65 -15.12 -16.01 -8.69
C GLU A 65 -14.63 -15.13 -7.53
N ILE A 66 -15.20 -13.93 -7.36
CA ILE A 66 -14.90 -13.05 -6.22
C ILE A 66 -15.87 -13.35 -5.08
N GLY A 67 -15.36 -13.33 -3.85
CA GLY A 67 -16.21 -13.38 -2.66
C GLY A 67 -16.94 -12.06 -2.50
N VAL A 68 -18.27 -12.09 -2.50
CA VAL A 68 -19.10 -10.90 -2.31
C VAL A 68 -19.85 -11.04 -0.99
N LEU A 69 -19.92 -9.93 -0.25
CA LEU A 69 -20.76 -9.81 0.94
C LEU A 69 -21.98 -8.94 0.61
N THR A 70 -23.12 -9.24 1.20
CA THR A 70 -24.31 -8.40 1.09
C THR A 70 -24.50 -7.54 2.35
N ALA A 71 -25.34 -6.51 2.26
CA ALA A 71 -25.66 -5.68 3.43
C ALA A 71 -26.32 -6.46 4.58
N ASP A 72 -26.99 -7.57 4.26
CA ASP A 72 -27.66 -8.50 5.17
C ASP A 72 -26.82 -9.76 5.48
N SER A 73 -25.56 -9.82 5.04
CA SER A 73 -24.70 -10.98 5.28
C SER A 73 -24.41 -11.21 6.77
N THR A 74 -24.28 -12.48 7.13
CA THR A 74 -24.01 -12.91 8.51
C THR A 74 -22.52 -13.17 8.74
N TYR A 75 -22.10 -13.26 10.01
CA TYR A 75 -20.72 -13.64 10.33
C TYR A 75 -20.36 -15.05 9.86
N GLU A 76 -21.35 -15.94 9.69
CA GLU A 76 -21.17 -17.27 9.10
C GLU A 76 -20.77 -17.19 7.63
N ASP A 77 -21.46 -16.37 6.83
CA ASP A 77 -21.10 -16.14 5.42
C ASP A 77 -19.68 -15.58 5.30
N ALA A 78 -19.36 -14.63 6.16
CA ALA A 78 -18.03 -14.07 6.31
C ALA A 78 -16.97 -15.14 6.65
N PHE A 79 -17.27 -16.07 7.56
CA PHE A 79 -16.38 -17.17 7.90
C PHE A 79 -16.13 -18.11 6.71
N ILE A 80 -17.17 -18.47 5.97
CA ILE A 80 -17.06 -19.31 4.76
C ILE A 80 -16.16 -18.62 3.72
N LEU A 81 -16.33 -17.31 3.52
CA LEU A 81 -15.49 -16.53 2.61
C LEU A 81 -14.03 -16.44 3.08
N LEU A 82 -13.78 -16.41 4.39
CA LEU A 82 -12.43 -16.40 4.96
C LEU A 82 -11.71 -17.74 4.87
N GLN A 83 -12.41 -18.87 4.90
CA GLN A 83 -11.75 -20.18 4.75
C GLN A 83 -11.07 -20.33 3.39
N ARG A 84 -11.60 -19.65 2.37
CA ARG A 84 -11.04 -19.61 1.03
C ARG A 84 -9.78 -18.74 0.99
N SER A 85 -8.63 -19.37 0.74
CA SER A 85 -7.33 -18.71 0.65
C SER A 85 -7.06 -18.06 -0.72
N ASP A 86 -7.82 -18.42 -1.75
CA ASP A 86 -7.75 -17.93 -3.14
C ASP A 86 -8.41 -16.56 -3.35
N MET A 87 -8.95 -15.98 -2.28
CA MET A 87 -9.74 -14.75 -2.34
C MET A 87 -8.88 -13.51 -2.17
N GLU A 88 -9.28 -12.44 -2.87
CA GLU A 88 -8.66 -11.13 -2.78
C GLU A 88 -8.69 -10.59 -1.34
N PRO A 89 -7.70 -9.77 -0.95
CA PRO A 89 -7.59 -9.25 0.42
C PRO A 89 -8.67 -8.23 0.79
N VAL A 90 -9.47 -7.79 -0.18
CA VAL A 90 -10.55 -6.81 0.00
C VAL A 90 -11.82 -7.38 -0.61
N PHE A 91 -12.88 -7.47 0.20
CA PHE A 91 -14.17 -7.97 -0.20
C PHE A 91 -15.11 -6.80 -0.53
N PRO A 92 -15.80 -6.82 -1.68
CA PRO A 92 -16.86 -5.89 -1.99
C PRO A 92 -18.13 -6.23 -1.20
N ILE A 93 -18.79 -5.18 -0.70
CA ILE A 93 -20.11 -5.25 -0.09
C ILE A 93 -21.10 -4.72 -1.12
N VAL A 94 -22.11 -5.53 -1.44
CA VAL A 94 -23.18 -5.17 -2.35
C VAL A 94 -24.51 -5.06 -1.63
N ASP A 95 -25.45 -4.37 -2.24
CA ASP A 95 -26.82 -4.22 -1.73
C ASP A 95 -27.53 -5.58 -1.58
N SER A 96 -27.65 -6.32 -2.68
CA SER A 96 -28.21 -7.68 -2.69
C SER A 96 -27.59 -8.51 -3.80
N LEU A 97 -27.68 -9.85 -3.73
CA LEU A 97 -27.12 -10.76 -4.75
C LEU A 97 -27.75 -10.58 -6.15
N ASN A 98 -29.01 -10.15 -6.21
CA ASN A 98 -29.74 -9.89 -7.46
C ASN A 98 -29.33 -8.54 -8.08
N ASN A 99 -29.24 -7.51 -7.25
CA ASN A 99 -29.05 -6.13 -7.70
C ASN A 99 -27.56 -5.80 -7.93
N ARG A 100 -26.69 -6.34 -7.07
CA ARG A 100 -25.23 -6.23 -7.09
C ARG A 100 -24.70 -4.81 -7.14
N PHE A 101 -25.43 -3.80 -6.64
CA PHE A 101 -24.86 -2.46 -6.52
C PHE A 101 -23.72 -2.48 -5.52
N LEU A 102 -22.55 -1.99 -5.94
CA LEU A 102 -21.38 -1.89 -5.07
C LEU A 102 -21.58 -0.74 -4.08
N LEU A 103 -21.64 -1.09 -2.80
CA LEU A 103 -21.90 -0.15 -1.71
C LEU A 103 -20.59 0.28 -1.03
N ALA A 104 -19.81 -0.69 -0.59
CA ALA A 104 -18.62 -0.46 0.22
C ALA A 104 -17.61 -1.59 0.03
N THR A 105 -16.47 -1.48 0.68
CA THR A 105 -15.49 -2.57 0.76
C THR A 105 -15.01 -2.81 2.18
N VAL A 106 -14.62 -4.05 2.45
CA VAL A 106 -14.09 -4.47 3.74
C VAL A 106 -12.80 -5.25 3.52
N THR A 107 -11.79 -4.99 4.35
CA THR A 107 -10.54 -5.74 4.28
C THR A 107 -10.69 -7.09 4.97
N ARG A 108 -10.03 -8.10 4.41
CA ARG A 108 -9.99 -9.46 4.95
C ARG A 108 -9.54 -9.48 6.41
N SER A 109 -8.55 -8.65 6.77
CA SER A 109 -8.04 -8.53 8.14
C SER A 109 -9.08 -8.04 9.15
N ARG A 110 -9.94 -7.08 8.76
CA ARG A 110 -10.98 -6.56 9.64
C ARG A 110 -12.09 -7.57 9.84
N LEU A 111 -12.46 -8.25 8.76
CA LEU A 111 -13.48 -9.27 8.77
C LEU A 111 -13.02 -10.52 9.54
N SER A 112 -11.76 -10.95 9.36
CA SER A 112 -11.18 -12.05 10.15
C SER A 112 -11.13 -11.73 11.63
N TYR A 113 -10.79 -10.50 12.01
CA TYR A 113 -10.79 -10.07 13.40
C TYR A 113 -12.18 -10.20 14.05
N ALA A 114 -13.22 -9.73 13.37
CA ALA A 114 -14.59 -9.82 13.87
C ALA A 114 -15.09 -11.27 13.96
N VAL A 115 -14.80 -12.09 12.94
CA VAL A 115 -15.20 -13.51 12.94
C VAL A 115 -14.48 -14.30 14.03
N SER A 116 -13.19 -14.07 14.25
CA SER A 116 -12.45 -14.74 15.33
C SER A 116 -13.06 -14.43 16.71
N ARG A 117 -13.46 -13.18 16.94
CA ARG A 117 -14.20 -12.78 18.15
C ARG A 117 -15.52 -13.53 18.31
N CYS A 118 -16.28 -13.71 17.24
CA CYS A 118 -17.55 -14.47 17.27
C CYS A 118 -17.35 -15.96 17.60
N GLN A 119 -16.17 -16.52 17.30
CA GLN A 119 -15.86 -17.94 17.57
C GLN A 119 -15.38 -18.21 18.99
N GLY A 120 -15.34 -17.19 19.87
CA GLY A 120 -14.75 -17.32 21.21
C GLY A 120 -13.23 -17.55 21.19
N HIS A 121 -12.63 -17.61 20.00
CA HIS A 121 -11.20 -17.68 19.83
C HIS A 121 -10.65 -16.25 19.95
N ILE A 122 -9.88 -15.97 20.99
CA ILE A 122 -9.01 -14.79 20.98
C ILE A 122 -7.81 -15.17 20.09
N PRO A 123 -7.66 -14.63 18.86
CA PRO A 123 -6.29 -14.35 18.45
C PRO A 123 -6.10 -13.12 17.53
N PHE A 124 -4.83 -12.70 17.50
CA PHE A 124 -4.14 -11.72 16.67
C PHE A 124 -4.57 -10.25 16.79
N LYS A 125 -3.76 -9.51 17.58
CA LYS A 125 -3.62 -8.05 17.47
C LYS A 125 -3.38 -7.69 15.99
N PRO A 126 -3.99 -6.60 15.48
CA PRO A 126 -3.75 -6.17 14.12
C PRO A 126 -2.26 -5.87 13.96
N VAL A 127 -1.61 -6.59 13.06
CA VAL A 127 -0.25 -6.27 12.61
C VAL A 127 -0.36 -4.96 11.83
N ASP A 128 0.02 -3.85 12.49
CA ASP A 128 0.42 -2.65 11.79
C ASP A 128 1.62 -3.00 10.91
N LEU A 129 1.44 -2.95 9.59
CA LEU A 129 2.56 -2.96 8.66
C LEU A 129 3.29 -1.61 8.73
N ARG A 130 4.05 -1.42 9.81
CA ARG A 130 5.22 -0.54 9.88
C ARG A 130 6.29 -1.22 10.73
N GLN A 131 7.12 -2.01 10.05
CA GLN A 131 8.35 -2.57 10.59
C GLN A 131 9.41 -1.46 10.79
N PRO A 132 10.36 -1.64 11.72
CA PRO A 132 11.57 -2.37 11.34
C PRO A 132 11.99 -3.43 12.37
N SER A 133 12.36 -4.61 11.86
CA SER A 133 13.05 -5.66 12.61
C SER A 133 14.50 -5.25 12.86
N HIS A 134 14.83 -5.00 14.13
CA HIS A 134 16.20 -5.06 14.62
C HIS A 134 16.54 -6.54 14.79
N VAL A 135 17.34 -7.11 13.89
CA VAL A 135 17.92 -8.44 14.07
C VAL A 135 19.30 -8.24 14.66
N GLU A 136 19.39 -8.49 15.97
CA GLU A 136 20.63 -8.64 16.69
C GLU A 136 21.24 -9.99 16.29
N ALA A 137 22.14 -9.96 15.30
CA ALA A 137 22.98 -11.09 14.97
C ALA A 137 24.32 -10.92 15.70
N THR A 138 24.54 -11.74 16.71
CA THR A 138 25.83 -12.01 17.34
C THR A 138 26.86 -12.37 16.27
N ALA A 139 27.82 -11.46 16.03
CA ALA A 139 28.93 -11.67 15.13
C ALA A 139 30.11 -12.33 15.88
N THR A 140 30.40 -13.59 15.54
CA THR A 140 31.65 -14.26 15.88
C THR A 140 32.62 -14.16 14.69
N ALA A 141 33.82 -13.67 15.00
CA ALA A 141 35.10 -13.83 14.29
C ALA A 141 35.33 -13.09 12.95
N ALA A 142 36.12 -12.02 13.08
CA ALA A 142 37.37 -11.71 12.36
C ALA A 142 37.36 -11.64 10.82
N THR A 143 37.65 -10.45 10.29
CA THR A 143 38.99 -10.11 9.73
C THR A 143 38.97 -8.69 9.13
N SER A 144 39.63 -7.77 9.84
CA SER A 144 40.45 -6.65 9.37
C SER A 144 40.03 -5.84 8.14
N LEU A 145 39.57 -4.60 8.36
CA LEU A 145 39.86 -3.46 7.49
C LEU A 145 40.40 -2.30 8.32
N LEU A 146 41.63 -1.91 8.01
CA LEU A 146 42.37 -0.78 8.56
C LEU A 146 41.88 0.52 7.91
N PHE A 147 41.39 1.48 8.69
CA PHE A 147 41.55 2.91 8.40
C PHE A 147 41.74 3.68 9.72
N PRO A 148 42.76 4.56 9.82
CA PRO A 148 43.07 5.30 11.03
C PRO A 148 42.20 6.55 11.21
N THR A 149 42.14 6.93 12.48
CA THR A 149 41.33 7.95 13.14
C THR A 149 41.69 9.38 12.81
N THR A 150 40.68 10.25 12.88
CA THR A 150 40.78 11.71 13.09
C THR A 150 41.72 12.09 14.23
N PRO A 151 42.16 13.37 14.29
CA PRO A 151 42.15 14.03 15.58
C PRO A 151 41.43 15.39 15.59
N LEU A 152 40.87 15.64 16.77
CA LEU A 152 40.16 16.78 17.33
C LEU A 152 41.07 18.02 17.50
N SER A 153 40.53 19.24 17.38
CA SER A 153 41.09 20.45 18.03
C SER A 153 40.01 21.54 18.18
N THR A 154 39.46 21.76 19.38
CA THR A 154 39.74 22.83 20.38
C THR A 154 39.56 24.29 19.90
N THR A 155 38.56 24.95 20.48
CA THR A 155 38.33 26.41 20.57
C THR A 155 39.47 27.14 21.32
N PRO A 156 39.63 28.46 21.14
CA PRO A 156 39.20 29.38 22.20
C PRO A 156 38.62 30.75 21.76
N THR A 157 37.88 31.29 22.73
CA THR A 157 37.17 32.57 22.97
C THR A 157 38.03 33.86 22.82
N ILE A 158 37.43 35.05 22.55
CA ILE A 158 37.51 36.31 23.35
C ILE A 158 36.99 37.62 22.67
N ILE A 159 35.96 38.23 23.32
CA ILE A 159 35.70 39.66 23.70
C ILE A 159 35.37 40.74 22.63
N ARG A 160 34.08 41.15 22.52
CA ARG A 160 33.34 42.36 23.06
C ARG A 160 33.70 43.72 22.43
N THR A 161 32.68 44.50 22.04
CA THR A 161 32.22 45.74 22.75
C THR A 161 30.99 46.42 22.09
N THR A 162 30.03 46.81 22.96
CA THR A 162 29.16 48.02 23.03
C THR A 162 28.50 48.60 21.75
N GLY A 163 27.20 48.99 21.69
CA GLY A 163 26.17 49.22 22.71
C GLY A 163 24.94 49.98 22.13
N TYR A 164 24.07 50.44 23.04
CA TYR A 164 22.90 51.33 22.92
C TYR A 164 21.49 50.73 22.71
N ASN A 165 20.56 51.32 23.45
CA ASN A 165 19.29 50.79 23.91
C ASN A 165 18.07 51.40 23.17
N SER A 166 16.98 50.64 23.19
CA SER A 166 15.57 51.09 23.28
C SER A 166 14.93 51.83 22.10
N SER A 167 14.04 51.15 21.36
CA SER A 167 12.58 51.30 21.47
C SER A 167 11.83 50.60 20.31
N SER A 168 10.58 50.24 20.61
CA SER A 168 9.63 49.38 19.88
C SER A 168 9.45 49.62 18.37
N CYS A 169 9.28 48.55 17.60
CA CYS A 169 7.98 48.13 17.03
C CYS A 169 8.15 46.93 16.09
N ALA A 170 7.08 46.13 16.03
CA ALA A 170 6.97 44.84 15.39
C ALA A 170 7.32 44.82 13.89
N SER A 171 8.03 43.77 13.47
CA SER A 171 8.00 43.17 12.12
C SER A 171 8.77 41.84 12.12
N ILE A 172 8.06 40.71 12.19
CA ILE A 172 8.59 39.40 11.78
C ILE A 172 7.73 38.92 10.59
N PRO A 173 8.36 38.50 9.48
CA PRO A 173 7.82 37.39 8.72
C PRO A 173 8.78 36.19 8.79
N VAL A 174 8.33 35.10 9.42
CA VAL A 174 7.75 33.90 8.80
C VAL A 174 8.83 32.86 8.45
N SER A 175 8.93 31.83 9.30
CA SER A 175 9.19 30.46 8.86
C SER A 175 8.24 29.52 9.59
N VAL A 176 7.16 29.16 8.90
CA VAL A 176 6.18 28.15 9.31
C VAL A 176 6.83 26.77 9.13
N ARG A 177 7.11 26.09 10.23
CA ARG A 177 7.09 24.62 10.28
C ARG A 177 6.06 24.23 11.33
N GLY A 178 4.80 24.24 10.91
CA GLY A 178 3.69 23.72 11.71
C GLY A 178 3.79 22.21 11.81
N SER A 179 4.29 21.73 12.95
CA SER A 179 3.81 20.46 13.50
C SER A 179 2.37 20.71 13.93
N TYR A 180 1.43 19.93 13.40
CA TYR A 180 0.01 20.09 13.70
C TYR A 180 -0.29 19.63 15.15
N GLY A 181 -0.95 20.51 15.93
CA GLY A 181 -1.78 20.26 17.13
C GLY A 181 -1.27 19.27 18.19
N SER A 182 -0.72 19.60 19.37
CA SER A 182 -1.13 20.55 20.44
C SER A 182 -2.59 20.27 20.92
N MET A 183 -2.94 20.16 22.21
CA MET A 183 -2.28 20.38 23.52
C MET A 183 -3.23 19.85 24.62
N ASP A 184 -2.66 19.48 25.78
CA ASP A 184 -3.08 19.77 27.18
C ASP A 184 -4.51 19.47 27.67
N SER A 185 -4.77 19.09 28.92
CA SER A 185 -3.98 18.77 30.12
C SER A 185 -5.01 18.50 31.23
N THR A 186 -4.72 17.60 32.18
CA THR A 186 -4.89 17.93 33.61
C THR A 186 -4.15 16.91 34.46
N SER A 187 -3.27 17.44 35.29
CA SER A 187 -2.46 16.81 36.35
C SER A 187 -3.20 16.76 37.67
N HIS A 188 -3.04 15.67 38.44
CA HIS A 188 -3.09 15.52 39.90
C HIS A 188 -3.07 14.01 40.18
N GLY A 189 -2.33 13.41 41.09
CA GLY A 189 -1.34 13.81 42.09
C GLY A 189 -0.67 12.52 42.55
N ASP A 190 0.56 12.65 43.04
CA ASP A 190 1.39 11.57 43.57
C ASP A 190 0.76 11.00 44.84
N GLU A 191 0.54 9.68 44.91
CA GLU A 191 0.36 8.94 46.17
C GLU A 191 0.64 7.45 45.91
N SER A 192 1.65 6.95 46.63
CA SER A 192 2.01 5.55 46.81
C SER A 192 0.87 4.78 47.48
N ASP A 193 0.52 3.60 46.97
CA ASP A 193 -0.05 2.54 47.80
C ASP A 193 0.18 1.16 47.16
N GLU A 194 0.56 0.22 48.02
CA GLU A 194 0.73 -1.22 47.80
C GLU A 194 -0.64 -1.93 47.63
N PHE A 195 -0.63 -3.18 47.15
CA PHE A 195 -1.76 -4.14 47.03
C PHE A 195 -2.77 -3.82 45.89
N ASP A 196 -3.30 -4.74 45.07
CA ASP A 196 -3.53 -6.19 45.16
C ASP A 196 -3.43 -6.83 43.76
N ASP A 197 -2.79 -7.99 43.66
CA ASP A 197 -2.94 -8.91 42.52
C ASP A 197 -4.33 -9.56 42.59
N ASP A 198 -5.37 -8.85 42.16
CA ASP A 198 -6.65 -9.48 41.82
C ASP A 198 -6.50 -10.20 40.48
N GLU A 199 -6.14 -11.49 40.56
CA GLU A 199 -6.50 -12.49 39.56
C GLU A 199 -8.02 -12.45 39.41
N ALA A 200 -8.50 -11.61 38.48
CA ALA A 200 -9.84 -11.73 37.97
C ALA A 200 -9.91 -13.08 37.24
N GLU A 201 -10.43 -14.07 37.95
CA GLU A 201 -11.12 -15.24 37.40
C GLU A 201 -11.98 -14.76 36.22
N ASP A 202 -11.41 -14.84 35.01
CA ASP A 202 -12.07 -14.49 33.77
C ASP A 202 -13.07 -15.61 33.55
N GLY A 203 -14.22 -15.44 34.19
CA GLY A 203 -15.35 -16.33 34.09
C GLY A 203 -15.59 -16.56 32.61
N PHE A 204 -15.40 -17.81 32.19
CA PHE A 204 -15.68 -18.27 30.85
C PHE A 204 -17.14 -17.93 30.53
N VAL A 205 -17.35 -16.76 29.93
CA VAL A 205 -18.57 -16.49 29.18
C VAL A 205 -18.39 -17.30 27.91
N GLU A 206 -18.84 -18.55 27.98
CA GLU A 206 -19.02 -19.42 26.83
C GLU A 206 -19.94 -18.69 25.85
N PHE A 207 -19.35 -17.93 24.92
CA PHE A 207 -20.11 -17.27 23.87
C PHE A 207 -20.64 -18.37 22.96
N PRO A 208 -21.96 -18.57 22.89
CA PRO A 208 -22.49 -19.64 22.07
C PRO A 208 -22.18 -19.32 20.60
N THR A 209 -21.95 -20.37 19.83
CA THR A 209 -21.96 -20.40 18.35
C THR A 209 -23.13 -19.64 17.67
N GLN A 210 -24.10 -19.14 18.44
CA GLN A 210 -25.22 -18.28 18.05
C GLN A 210 -24.79 -16.89 17.54
N LEU A 211 -23.61 -16.37 17.90
CA LEU A 211 -23.16 -15.07 17.35
C LEU A 211 -22.79 -15.13 15.87
N LEU A 212 -22.45 -16.31 15.33
CA LEU A 212 -22.12 -16.45 13.91
C LEU A 212 -23.34 -16.23 13.00
N GLN A 213 -24.53 -16.55 13.49
CA GLN A 213 -25.78 -16.36 12.75
C GLN A 213 -26.29 -14.92 12.79
N SER A 214 -25.68 -14.06 13.63
CA SER A 214 -26.04 -12.65 13.69
C SER A 214 -25.57 -11.90 12.43
N PRO A 215 -26.31 -10.88 11.98
CA PRO A 215 -25.90 -10.04 10.85
C PRO A 215 -24.63 -9.26 11.21
N ILE A 216 -23.82 -8.94 10.20
CA ILE A 216 -22.60 -8.17 10.41
C ILE A 216 -22.93 -6.70 10.71
N ASP A 217 -22.41 -6.19 11.82
CA ASP A 217 -22.53 -4.78 12.18
C ASP A 217 -21.52 -3.93 11.40
N PHE A 218 -21.93 -3.47 10.22
CA PHE A 218 -21.13 -2.57 9.40
C PHE A 218 -21.17 -1.13 9.91
N ALA A 219 -19.99 -0.51 10.00
CA ALA A 219 -19.85 0.90 10.36
C ALA A 219 -18.75 1.58 9.55
N PHE A 220 -18.79 2.90 9.42
CA PHE A 220 -17.74 3.67 8.75
C PHE A 220 -17.33 4.87 9.59
N ARG A 221 -16.13 5.41 9.35
CA ARG A 221 -15.64 6.60 10.06
C ARG A 221 -15.92 7.87 9.26
N ARG A 222 -16.50 8.88 9.91
CA ARG A 222 -16.71 10.22 9.34
C ARG A 222 -16.38 11.28 10.40
N GLY A 223 -15.43 12.16 10.11
CA GLY A 223 -15.06 13.25 11.02
C GLY A 223 -14.59 12.78 12.42
N GLY A 224 -13.90 11.64 12.50
CA GLY A 224 -13.42 11.06 13.76
C GLY A 224 -14.46 10.24 14.54
N LYS A 225 -15.73 10.26 14.14
CA LYS A 225 -16.81 9.48 14.76
C LYS A 225 -17.11 8.22 13.96
N VAL A 226 -17.53 7.16 14.66
CA VAL A 226 -18.01 5.91 14.06
C VAL A 226 -19.50 6.05 13.81
N MET A 227 -19.92 5.79 12.58
CA MET A 227 -21.29 5.93 12.12
C MET A 227 -21.84 4.56 11.76
N ASN A 228 -23.11 4.30 12.10
CA ASN A 228 -23.82 3.14 11.56
C ASN A 228 -23.92 3.24 10.04
N TRP A 229 -23.68 2.14 9.34
CA TRP A 229 -23.81 2.09 7.88
C TRP A 229 -25.22 2.40 7.38
N VAL A 230 -26.26 1.95 8.07
CA VAL A 230 -27.66 2.05 7.63
C VAL A 230 -28.28 3.36 8.11
N THR A 231 -28.22 3.64 9.41
CA THR A 231 -28.93 4.80 10.01
C THR A 231 -28.16 6.11 9.91
N ASN A 232 -26.85 6.09 9.57
CA ASN A 232 -25.97 7.25 9.61
C ASN A 232 -25.89 7.95 10.98
N GLU A 233 -26.28 7.27 12.06
CA GLU A 233 -26.20 7.79 13.42
C GLU A 233 -24.85 7.44 14.07
N VAL A 234 -24.46 8.22 15.08
CA VAL A 234 -23.25 7.93 15.88
C VAL A 234 -23.48 6.64 16.64
N CYS A 235 -22.60 5.67 16.46
CA CYS A 235 -22.61 4.43 17.21
C CYS A 235 -21.31 4.28 18.00
N ASP A 236 -21.44 3.75 19.21
CA ASP A 236 -20.29 3.32 19.99
C ASP A 236 -19.70 2.05 19.35
N PRO A 237 -18.40 2.04 19.00
CA PRO A 237 -17.81 0.89 18.34
C PRO A 237 -17.78 -0.31 19.28
N SER A 238 -18.52 -1.36 18.94
CA SER A 238 -18.43 -2.63 19.64
C SER A 238 -17.19 -3.38 19.18
N LYS A 239 -16.77 -4.37 19.98
CA LYS A 239 -15.65 -5.26 19.64
C LYS A 239 -15.90 -6.09 18.36
N LEU A 240 -17.16 -6.18 17.91
CA LEU A 240 -17.61 -6.91 16.72
C LEU A 240 -17.86 -5.99 15.51
N THR A 241 -17.96 -4.68 15.72
CA THR A 241 -18.24 -3.73 14.64
C THR A 241 -17.15 -3.77 13.56
N VAL A 242 -17.57 -4.01 12.32
CA VAL A 242 -16.68 -4.10 11.17
C VAL A 242 -16.61 -2.75 10.46
N LEU A 243 -15.43 -2.14 10.48
CA LEU A 243 -15.19 -0.88 9.78
C LEU A 243 -15.04 -1.10 8.26
N ILE A 244 -15.89 -0.45 7.49
CA ILE A 244 -15.91 -0.52 6.03
C ILE A 244 -15.45 0.79 5.40
N ASP A 245 -14.99 0.69 4.16
CA ASP A 245 -14.69 1.85 3.31
C ASP A 245 -15.89 2.13 2.40
N PRO A 246 -16.61 3.24 2.61
CA PRO A 246 -17.82 3.58 1.85
C PRO A 246 -17.51 4.12 0.44
N SER A 247 -16.25 4.39 0.10
CA SER A 247 -15.89 5.00 -1.19
C SER A 247 -14.83 4.20 -1.94
N PRO A 248 -15.11 2.94 -2.32
CA PRO A 248 -14.17 2.15 -3.10
C PRO A 248 -13.92 2.76 -4.48
N PHE A 249 -12.70 2.62 -4.99
CA PHE A 249 -12.38 3.08 -6.35
C PHE A 249 -13.01 2.15 -7.39
N GLN A 250 -13.82 2.72 -8.28
CA GLN A 250 -14.57 2.01 -9.30
C GLN A 250 -14.13 2.39 -10.70
N LEU A 251 -14.20 1.42 -11.60
CA LEU A 251 -13.90 1.58 -13.02
C LEU A 251 -15.03 1.04 -13.88
N MET A 252 -15.29 1.65 -15.03
CA MET A 252 -16.28 1.13 -15.97
C MET A 252 -15.73 -0.06 -16.75
N GLU A 253 -16.59 -1.04 -17.04
CA GLU A 253 -16.25 -2.27 -17.76
C GLU A 253 -15.57 -2.04 -19.13
N MET A 254 -15.98 -0.99 -19.85
CA MET A 254 -15.46 -0.65 -21.19
C MET A 254 -14.17 0.20 -21.13
N THR A 255 -13.59 0.40 -19.95
CA THR A 255 -12.36 1.19 -19.83
C THR A 255 -11.21 0.44 -20.50
N PRO A 256 -10.48 1.05 -21.45
CA PRO A 256 -9.36 0.38 -22.11
C PRO A 256 -8.20 0.15 -21.15
N MET A 257 -7.49 -0.96 -21.33
CA MET A 257 -6.36 -1.36 -20.47
C MET A 257 -5.23 -0.34 -20.44
N ARG A 258 -5.07 0.50 -21.48
CA ARG A 258 -4.15 1.64 -21.44
C ARG A 258 -4.43 2.60 -20.28
N ARG A 259 -5.71 2.89 -20.00
CA ARG A 259 -6.11 3.76 -18.90
C ARG A 259 -6.02 3.02 -17.57
N VAL A 260 -6.39 1.74 -17.54
CA VAL A 260 -6.28 0.89 -16.35
C VAL A 260 -4.83 0.83 -15.88
N ASP A 261 -3.90 0.46 -16.76
CA ASP A 261 -2.45 0.41 -16.48
C ASP A 261 -1.89 1.75 -15.97
N MET A 262 -2.33 2.86 -16.57
CA MET A 262 -1.95 4.21 -16.13
C MET A 262 -2.43 4.48 -14.69
N LEU A 263 -3.69 4.17 -14.39
CA LEU A 263 -4.25 4.37 -13.05
C LEU A 263 -3.55 3.50 -12.00
N PHE A 264 -3.30 2.22 -12.29
CA PHE A 264 -2.54 1.34 -11.41
C PHE A 264 -1.14 1.88 -11.11
N ARG A 265 -0.44 2.44 -12.09
CA ARG A 265 0.90 3.02 -11.88
C ARG A 265 0.88 4.37 -11.16
N MET A 266 -0.12 5.21 -11.42
CA MET A 266 -0.18 6.57 -10.85
C MET A 266 -0.72 6.56 -9.42
N LEU A 267 -1.78 5.80 -9.17
CA LEU A 267 -2.49 5.77 -7.89
C LEU A 267 -2.04 4.61 -7.00
N LYS A 268 -1.18 3.72 -7.53
CA LYS A 268 -0.62 2.55 -6.80
C LYS A 268 -1.72 1.68 -6.20
N PHE A 269 -2.77 1.43 -6.98
CA PHE A 269 -3.85 0.55 -6.56
C PHE A 269 -3.37 -0.89 -6.39
N ASN A 270 -3.87 -1.54 -5.35
CA ASN A 270 -3.73 -3.00 -5.18
C ASN A 270 -4.89 -3.75 -5.83
N ASN A 271 -6.10 -3.18 -5.76
CA ASN A 271 -7.33 -3.75 -6.29
C ASN A 271 -8.25 -2.62 -6.78
N VAL A 272 -8.96 -2.86 -7.89
CA VAL A 272 -9.91 -1.93 -8.50
C VAL A 272 -11.17 -2.70 -8.88
N PHE A 273 -12.33 -2.20 -8.47
CA PHE A 273 -13.61 -2.84 -8.78
C PHE A 273 -14.14 -2.34 -10.11
N ILE A 274 -14.65 -3.26 -10.92
CA ILE A 274 -15.27 -2.95 -12.19
C ILE A 274 -16.78 -3.01 -12.05
N THR A 275 -17.43 -1.97 -12.57
CA THR A 275 -18.87 -1.83 -12.50
C THR A 275 -19.48 -1.53 -13.86
N ARG A 276 -20.76 -1.92 -14.01
CA ARG A 276 -21.65 -1.52 -15.09
C ARG A 276 -22.87 -0.85 -14.50
N SER A 277 -23.03 0.45 -14.73
CA SER A 277 -24.13 1.25 -14.16
C SER A 277 -24.24 1.11 -12.63
N GLY A 278 -23.11 1.09 -11.92
CA GLY A 278 -23.05 0.91 -10.46
C GLY A 278 -23.14 -0.54 -9.97
N LYS A 279 -23.45 -1.50 -10.86
CA LYS A 279 -23.48 -2.92 -10.52
C LYS A 279 -22.08 -3.52 -10.62
N LEU A 280 -21.65 -4.23 -9.58
CA LEU A 280 -20.40 -4.96 -9.53
C LEU A 280 -20.37 -6.04 -10.61
N MET A 281 -19.34 -6.00 -11.46
CA MET A 281 -19.07 -6.99 -12.52
C MET A 281 -17.80 -7.79 -12.26
N GLY A 282 -16.82 -7.23 -11.53
CA GLY A 282 -15.59 -7.94 -11.23
C GLY A 282 -14.57 -7.09 -10.50
N VAL A 283 -13.38 -7.65 -10.33
CA VAL A 283 -12.22 -6.95 -9.74
C VAL A 283 -10.98 -7.17 -10.60
N ILE A 284 -10.15 -6.14 -10.74
CA ILE A 284 -8.77 -6.29 -11.21
C ILE A 284 -7.86 -6.05 -10.03
N SER A 285 -7.09 -7.06 -9.65
CA SER A 285 -5.99 -6.94 -8.69
C SER A 285 -4.66 -6.69 -9.38
N LEU A 286 -3.69 -6.19 -8.62
CA LEU A 286 -2.33 -5.99 -9.11
C LEU A 286 -1.70 -7.31 -9.56
N GLU A 287 -1.98 -8.40 -8.85
CA GLU A 287 -1.56 -9.75 -9.23
C GLU A 287 -2.15 -10.16 -10.57
N ARG A 288 -3.48 -10.01 -10.75
CA ARG A 288 -4.14 -10.30 -12.03
C ARG A 288 -3.55 -9.47 -13.17
N MET A 289 -3.28 -8.19 -12.92
CA MET A 289 -2.64 -7.30 -13.88
C MET A 289 -1.22 -7.76 -14.24
N MET A 290 -0.42 -8.20 -13.26
CA MET A 290 0.91 -8.76 -13.51
C MET A 290 0.86 -10.04 -14.32
N THR A 291 -0.09 -10.94 -14.00
CA THR A 291 -0.30 -12.20 -14.73
C THR A 291 -0.72 -11.92 -16.17
N PHE A 292 -1.68 -11.02 -16.40
CA PHE A 292 -2.08 -10.60 -17.73
C PHE A 292 -0.91 -10.03 -18.55
N LEU A 293 -0.10 -9.16 -17.96
CA LEU A 293 1.09 -8.63 -18.62
C LEU A 293 2.21 -9.66 -18.82
N GLY A 294 2.19 -10.74 -18.05
CA GLY A 294 3.08 -11.89 -18.18
C GLY A 294 2.67 -12.82 -19.33
N THR A 295 1.38 -13.02 -19.54
CA THR A 295 0.81 -13.88 -20.59
C THR A 295 0.71 -13.18 -21.94
N THR A 296 0.55 -11.86 -21.97
CA THR A 296 0.66 -11.08 -23.20
C THR A 296 2.11 -11.15 -23.68
N THR A 297 2.41 -12.16 -24.50
CA THR A 297 3.72 -12.30 -25.12
C THR A 297 4.04 -11.02 -25.89
N PRO A 298 5.31 -10.59 -25.92
CA PRO A 298 5.68 -9.53 -26.83
C PRO A 298 5.32 -10.02 -28.24
N TYR A 299 4.56 -9.22 -28.99
CA TYR A 299 4.34 -9.45 -30.42
C TYR A 299 5.72 -9.58 -31.07
N GLN A 300 6.18 -10.82 -31.28
CA GLN A 300 7.36 -11.12 -32.07
C GLN A 300 6.99 -10.69 -33.48
N ALA A 301 7.58 -9.60 -33.96
CA ALA A 301 7.38 -9.17 -35.33
C ALA A 301 7.63 -10.38 -36.25
N PRO A 302 6.62 -10.88 -37.00
CA PRO A 302 6.74 -12.06 -37.86
C PRO A 302 7.53 -11.70 -39.14
N GLY A 303 8.78 -11.28 -38.96
CA GLY A 303 9.62 -10.74 -40.02
C GLY A 303 11.10 -10.64 -39.65
N LEU A 304 11.47 -10.57 -38.36
CA LEU A 304 12.88 -10.44 -37.95
C LEU A 304 13.71 -11.69 -38.32
N LEU A 305 13.12 -12.90 -38.20
CA LEU A 305 13.77 -14.14 -38.60
C LEU A 305 13.91 -14.28 -40.13
N ARG A 306 12.99 -13.71 -40.93
CA ARG A 306 13.12 -13.70 -42.39
C ARG A 306 14.23 -12.75 -42.85
N THR A 307 14.40 -11.61 -42.20
CA THR A 307 15.52 -10.71 -42.51
C THR A 307 16.87 -11.31 -42.13
N LEU A 308 16.98 -12.03 -41.01
CA LEU A 308 18.23 -12.68 -40.62
C LEU A 308 18.56 -13.92 -41.48
N GLN A 309 17.57 -14.69 -41.94
CA GLN A 309 17.79 -15.78 -42.90
C GLN A 309 18.31 -15.28 -44.25
N ASN A 310 17.83 -14.13 -44.73
CA ASN A 310 18.30 -13.54 -45.99
C ASN A 310 19.74 -13.00 -45.90
N PHE A 311 20.20 -12.58 -44.73
CA PHE A 311 21.62 -12.20 -44.53
C PHE A 311 22.55 -13.43 -44.50
N CYS A 312 22.08 -14.59 -44.04
CA CYS A 312 22.87 -15.82 -44.07
C CYS A 312 22.86 -16.53 -45.44
N SER A 313 21.90 -16.26 -46.33
CA SER A 313 21.89 -16.84 -47.68
C SER A 313 22.69 -16.06 -48.73
N ILE A 314 23.11 -14.83 -48.42
CA ILE A 314 23.92 -13.97 -49.31
C ILE A 314 25.43 -14.14 -49.08
N ALA A 315 25.84 -14.85 -48.02
CA ALA A 315 27.24 -15.10 -47.67
C ALA A 315 27.73 -16.52 -48.05
N LYS A 316 27.12 -17.16 -49.06
CA LYS A 316 27.52 -18.47 -49.54
C LYS A 316 27.68 -18.49 -51.06
#